data_AF-A0A9D8J262-F1
#
_entry.id   AF-A0A9D8J262-F1
#
_cell.length_a   1.000
_cell.length_b   1.000
_cell.length_c   1.000
_cell.angle_alpha   90.00
_cell.angle_beta   90.00
_cell.angle_gamma   90.00
#
_symmetry.space_group_name_H-M   'P 1'
#
loop_
_entity.id
_entity.type
_entity.pdbx_description
1 polymer ?
#
loop_
_entity_poly.entity_id
_entity_poly.type
_entity_poly.pdbx_seq_one_letter_code
_entity_poly.pdbx_strand_id
1 'polypeptide(L)'
;MAKETLDLFAWEGVDRNGARLKGELPGRSEALVKAELRRQGIKVIKAKKKAKPLFGPRKKPIKPKDIAVFSRQLATMLSAGVPLVQAFDIVGRGHENPSMQDMLFAIKADIEGGSTLRESLAKFPEHFDELFCNLVH
;
A
#
# COMPACT_ATOMS: atom_id res chain seq x y z
N MET A 1 -24.00 17.04 -0.79
CA MET A 1 -23.61 16.65 0.58
C MET A 1 -22.08 16.53 0.62
N ALA A 2 -21.36 17.52 1.14
CA ALA A 2 -19.90 17.53 1.14
C ALA A 2 -19.36 16.49 2.12
N LYS A 3 -18.49 15.59 1.66
CA LYS A 3 -17.76 14.63 2.51
C LYS A 3 -16.82 15.44 3.43
N GLU A 4 -17.23 15.65 4.67
CA GLU A 4 -16.39 16.35 5.65
C GLU A 4 -15.21 15.47 6.05
N THR A 5 -14.05 15.72 5.46
CA THR A 5 -12.81 15.02 5.79
C THR A 5 -12.34 15.42 7.17
N LEU A 6 -12.53 14.53 8.15
CA LEU A 6 -11.90 14.62 9.46
C LEU A 6 -10.42 14.27 9.32
N ASP A 7 -9.54 15.17 9.75
CA ASP A 7 -8.11 14.89 9.85
C ASP A 7 -7.78 14.46 11.28
N LEU A 8 -6.82 13.55 11.43
CA LEU A 8 -6.40 13.05 12.74
C LEU A 8 -5.39 14.01 13.36
N PHE A 9 -5.68 14.55 14.54
CA PHE A 9 -4.79 15.45 15.27
C PHE A 9 -4.20 14.72 16.47
N ALA A 10 -2.87 14.70 16.56
CA ALA A 10 -2.19 14.24 17.77
C ALA A 10 -2.12 15.39 18.76
N TRP A 11 -2.57 15.15 19.98
CA TRP A 11 -2.60 16.14 21.03
C TRP A 11 -1.92 15.64 22.30
N GLU A 12 -1.33 16.58 23.02
CA GLU A 12 -0.75 16.41 24.35
C GLU A 12 -1.35 17.50 25.25
N GLY A 13 -1.85 17.10 26.40
CA GLY A 13 -2.49 18.00 27.35
C GLY A 13 -2.32 17.52 28.78
N VAL A 14 -2.63 18.40 29.73
CA VAL A 14 -2.61 18.08 31.16
C VAL A 14 -4.03 18.05 31.66
N ASP A 15 -4.41 16.97 32.33
CA ASP A 15 -5.69 16.88 33.02
C ASP A 15 -5.68 17.72 34.32
N ARG A 16 -6.85 17.94 34.93
CA ARG A 16 -7.00 18.72 36.18
C ARG A 16 -6.14 18.21 37.33
N ASN A 17 -5.80 16.92 37.33
CA ASN A 17 -4.95 16.28 38.33
C ASN A 17 -3.44 16.41 38.03
N GLY A 18 -3.03 17.20 37.03
CA GLY A 18 -1.63 17.37 36.66
C GLY A 18 -1.05 16.23 35.81
N ALA A 19 -1.85 15.21 35.47
CA ALA A 19 -1.43 14.09 34.64
C ALA A 19 -1.32 14.51 33.17
N ARG A 20 -0.19 14.20 32.52
CA ARG A 20 0.02 14.44 31.09
C ARG A 20 -0.65 13.33 30.27
N LEU A 21 -1.68 13.69 29.53
CA LEU A 21 -2.39 12.82 28.61
C LEU A 21 -1.96 13.12 27.18
N LYS A 22 -1.79 12.06 26.40
CA LYS A 22 -1.51 12.14 24.97
C LYS A 22 -2.51 11.26 24.24
N GLY A 23 -3.06 11.77 23.15
CA GLY A 23 -4.12 11.08 22.43
C GLY A 23 -4.22 11.56 20.99
N GLU A 24 -5.06 10.87 20.23
CA GLU A 24 -5.37 11.21 18.86
C GLU A 24 -6.85 11.55 18.81
N LEU A 25 -7.18 12.72 18.29
CA LEU A 25 -8.56 13.16 18.13
C LEU A 25 -8.81 13.53 16.66
N PRO A 26 -9.81 12.93 16.00
CA PRO A 26 -10.22 13.38 14.69
C PRO A 26 -10.91 14.75 14.79
N GLY A 27 -10.57 15.67 13.90
CA GLY A 27 -11.15 17.01 13.90
C GLY A 27 -11.08 17.68 12.54
N ARG A 28 -11.88 18.74 12.36
CA ARG A 28 -11.90 19.55 11.13
C ARG A 28 -10.84 20.65 11.15
N SER A 29 -10.41 21.08 12.34
CA SER A 29 -9.37 22.10 12.52
C SER A 29 -8.71 21.96 13.90
N GLU A 30 -7.48 22.47 14.02
CA GLU A 30 -6.76 22.49 15.30
C GLU A 30 -7.52 23.28 16.37
N ALA A 31 -8.23 24.34 15.98
CA ALA A 31 -9.05 25.16 16.88
C ALA A 31 -10.21 24.35 17.49
N LEU A 32 -10.91 23.54 16.67
CA LEU A 32 -12.00 22.69 17.14
C LEU A 32 -11.49 21.55 18.04
N VAL A 33 -10.36 20.93 17.69
CA VAL A 33 -9.72 19.89 18.54
C VAL A 33 -9.31 20.48 19.89
N LYS A 34 -8.71 21.68 19.91
CA LYS A 34 -8.36 22.37 21.16
C LYS A 34 -9.58 22.73 22.00
N ALA A 35 -10.68 23.16 21.38
CA ALA A 35 -11.91 23.49 22.07
C ALA A 35 -12.54 22.25 22.73
N GLU A 36 -12.57 21.12 22.01
CA GLU A 36 -13.08 19.85 22.52
C GLU A 36 -12.25 19.31 23.70
N LEU A 37 -10.92 19.36 23.59
CA LEU A 37 -10.03 18.96 24.69
C LEU A 37 -10.18 19.85 25.93
N ARG A 38 -10.38 21.16 25.75
CA ARG A 38 -10.68 22.08 26.87
C ARG A 38 -12.03 21.77 27.51
N ARG A 39 -13.05 21.42 26.72
CA ARG A 39 -14.37 21.01 27.21
C ARG A 39 -14.28 19.73 28.04
N GLN A 40 -13.37 18.81 27.69
CA GLN A 40 -13.06 17.61 28.46
C GLN A 40 -12.21 17.87 29.71
N GLY A 41 -11.89 19.14 30.03
CA GLY A 41 -11.11 19.50 31.22
C GLY A 41 -9.60 19.39 31.03
N ILE A 42 -9.12 19.12 29.82
CA ILE A 42 -7.71 18.93 29.51
C ILE A 42 -7.11 20.25 29.00
N LYS A 43 -6.09 20.75 29.69
CA LYS A 43 -5.30 21.89 29.25
C LYS A 43 -4.33 21.46 28.14
N VAL A 44 -4.67 21.76 26.90
CA VAL A 44 -3.86 21.41 25.73
C VAL A 44 -2.51 22.12 25.76
N ILE A 45 -1.41 21.37 25.79
CA ILE A 45 -0.04 21.86 25.65
C ILE A 45 0.32 21.95 24.17
N LYS A 46 -0.09 20.96 23.38
CA LYS A 46 0.26 20.83 21.97
C LYS A 46 -0.85 20.10 21.23
N ALA A 47 -1.30 20.64 20.10
CA ALA A 47 -2.15 19.91 19.16
C ALA A 47 -1.54 20.12 17.78
N LYS A 48 -1.10 19.05 17.13
CA LYS A 48 -0.57 19.12 15.76
C LYS A 48 -1.37 18.18 14.89
N LYS A 49 -1.69 18.62 13.68
CA LYS A 49 -2.23 17.75 12.64
C LYS A 49 -1.23 16.60 12.46
N LYS A 50 -1.65 15.37 12.75
CA LYS A 50 -0.81 14.22 12.46
C LYS A 50 -0.78 14.16 10.94
N ALA A 51 0.41 14.35 10.35
CA ALA A 51 0.56 14.18 8.92
C ALA A 51 0.03 12.77 8.63
N LYS A 52 -0.98 12.66 7.75
CA LYS A 52 -1.27 11.37 7.12
C LYS A 52 0.09 10.89 6.61
N PRO A 53 0.56 9.69 7.00
CA PRO A 53 1.81 9.18 6.48
C PRO A 53 1.68 9.17 4.96
N LEU A 54 2.24 10.18 4.29
CA LEU A 54 2.19 10.34 2.83
C LEU A 54 2.80 9.11 2.16
N PHE A 55 3.70 8.46 2.89
CA PHE A 55 4.23 7.15 2.62
C PHE A 55 3.50 6.17 3.54
N GLY A 56 2.55 5.41 2.98
CA GLY A 56 1.97 4.25 3.65
C GLY A 56 3.04 3.25 4.14
N PRO A 57 2.65 2.11 4.73
CA PRO A 57 3.63 1.09 5.11
C PRO A 57 4.59 0.85 3.94
N ARG A 58 5.90 1.09 4.15
CA ARG A 58 6.92 1.01 3.10
C ARG A 58 6.74 -0.33 2.39
N LYS A 59 6.20 -0.27 1.16
CA LYS A 59 6.11 -1.39 0.24
C LYS A 59 7.52 -1.97 0.15
N LYS A 60 7.69 -3.24 0.58
CA LYS A 60 9.01 -3.88 0.60
C LYS A 60 9.57 -3.86 -0.83
N PRO A 61 10.81 -3.43 -1.07
CA PRO A 61 11.36 -3.39 -2.43
C PRO A 61 11.37 -4.81 -3.02
N ILE A 62 11.02 -4.94 -4.29
CA ILE A 62 11.06 -6.21 -5.02
C ILE A 62 12.53 -6.53 -5.28
N LYS A 63 12.99 -7.71 -4.86
CA LYS A 63 14.37 -8.15 -5.08
C LYS A 63 14.46 -9.00 -6.36
N PRO A 64 15.61 -9.03 -7.04
CA PRO A 64 15.82 -9.91 -8.19
C PRO A 64 15.57 -11.40 -7.88
N LYS A 65 15.85 -11.83 -6.64
CA LYS A 65 15.55 -13.18 -6.17
C LYS A 65 14.06 -13.50 -6.21
N ASP A 66 13.21 -12.54 -5.86
CA ASP A 66 11.76 -12.72 -5.84
C ASP A 66 11.24 -12.95 -7.27
N ILE A 67 11.76 -12.18 -8.23
CA ILE A 67 11.45 -12.32 -9.67
C ILE A 67 11.91 -13.68 -10.18
N ALA A 68 13.13 -14.12 -9.85
CA ALA A 68 13.65 -15.41 -10.30
C ALA A 68 12.84 -16.62 -9.77
N VAL A 69 12.36 -16.54 -8.52
CA VAL A 69 11.48 -17.57 -7.93
C VAL A 69 10.13 -17.57 -8.63
N PHE A 70 9.55 -16.37 -8.83
CA PHE A 70 8.30 -16.20 -9.57
C PHE A 70 8.38 -16.79 -10.99
N SER A 71 9.40 -16.43 -11.77
CA SER A 71 9.56 -16.92 -13.15
C SER A 71 9.66 -18.45 -13.21
N ARG A 72 10.31 -19.08 -12.24
CA ARG A 72 10.41 -20.55 -12.15
C ARG A 72 9.08 -21.21 -11.81
N GLN A 73 8.33 -20.63 -10.86
CA GLN A 73 6.99 -21.11 -10.51
C GLN A 73 6.04 -20.98 -11.69
N LEU A 74 6.06 -19.83 -12.36
CA LEU A 74 5.28 -19.59 -13.57
C LEU A 74 5.63 -20.59 -14.67
N ALA A 75 6.92 -20.79 -14.98
CA ALA A 75 7.35 -21.76 -15.99
C ALA A 75 6.88 -23.19 -15.68
N THR A 76 6.91 -23.59 -14.40
CA THR A 76 6.42 -24.91 -13.97
C THR A 76 4.92 -25.05 -14.18
N MET A 77 4.14 -24.03 -13.80
CA MET A 77 2.69 -24.02 -13.97
C MET A 77 2.29 -24.02 -15.45
N LEU A 78 2.94 -23.19 -16.26
CA LEU A 78 2.70 -23.15 -17.71
C LEU A 78 3.07 -24.47 -18.39
N SER A 79 4.19 -25.09 -17.99
CA SER A 79 4.58 -26.42 -18.48
C SER A 79 3.58 -27.52 -18.08
N ALA A 80 2.90 -27.36 -16.94
CA ALA A 80 1.84 -28.24 -16.49
C ALA A 80 0.48 -27.96 -17.16
N GLY A 81 0.41 -27.00 -18.08
CA GLY A 81 -0.83 -26.65 -18.79
C GLY A 81 -1.78 -25.76 -17.98
N VAL A 82 -1.32 -25.15 -16.88
CA VAL A 82 -2.13 -24.21 -16.10
C VAL A 82 -2.32 -22.92 -16.93
N PRO A 83 -3.55 -22.41 -17.06
CA PRO A 83 -3.80 -21.14 -17.74
C PRO A 83 -3.00 -19.98 -17.15
N LEU A 84 -2.49 -19.10 -18.02
CA LEU A 84 -1.62 -17.98 -17.63
C LEU A 84 -2.20 -17.11 -16.51
N VAL A 85 -3.45 -16.66 -16.68
CA VAL A 85 -4.17 -15.82 -15.70
C VAL A 85 -4.28 -16.52 -14.34
N GLN A 86 -4.53 -17.84 -14.34
CA GLN A 86 -4.63 -18.62 -13.12
C GLN A 86 -3.26 -18.80 -12.44
N ALA A 87 -2.20 -19.02 -13.23
CA ALA A 87 -0.85 -19.11 -12.69
C ALA A 87 -0.42 -17.80 -12.00
N PHE A 88 -0.72 -16.64 -12.60
CA PHE A 88 -0.48 -15.33 -11.98
C PHE A 88 -1.27 -15.14 -10.68
N ASP A 89 -2.53 -15.59 -10.64
CA ASP A 89 -3.36 -15.52 -9.44
C ASP A 89 -2.82 -16.39 -8.29
N ILE A 90 -2.43 -17.63 -8.60
CA ILE A 90 -1.88 -18.57 -7.60
C ILE A 90 -0.57 -18.03 -7.01
N VAL A 91 0.36 -17.61 -7.88
CA VAL A 91 1.66 -17.12 -7.42
C VAL A 91 1.54 -15.75 -6.73
N GLY A 92 0.66 -14.87 -7.22
CA GLY A 92 0.37 -13.58 -6.61
C GLY A 92 -0.15 -13.70 -5.18
N ARG A 93 -1.09 -14.62 -4.91
CA ARG A 93 -1.58 -14.86 -3.55
C ARG A 93 -0.54 -15.48 -2.62
N GLY A 94 0.38 -16.28 -3.16
CA GLY A 94 1.39 -17.00 -2.39
C GLY A 94 2.64 -16.19 -2.02
N HIS A 95 2.81 -14.99 -2.58
CA HIS A 95 4.06 -14.24 -2.43
C HIS A 95 4.14 -13.43 -1.12
N GLU A 96 5.27 -13.44 -0.41
CA GLU A 96 5.41 -12.76 0.90
C GLU A 96 5.57 -11.23 0.81
N ASN A 97 5.94 -10.71 -0.36
CA ASN A 97 6.14 -9.27 -0.60
C ASN A 97 4.89 -8.63 -1.21
N PRO A 98 4.17 -7.74 -0.48
CA PRO A 98 2.97 -7.07 -0.99
C PRO A 98 3.20 -6.27 -2.28
N SER A 99 4.38 -5.69 -2.47
CA SER A 99 4.70 -4.92 -3.68
C SER A 99 4.71 -5.82 -4.92
N MET A 100 5.20 -7.04 -4.77
CA MET A 100 5.23 -8.04 -5.83
C MET A 100 3.81 -8.57 -6.11
N GLN A 101 3.00 -8.77 -5.07
CA GLN A 101 1.58 -9.11 -5.22
C GLN A 101 0.85 -8.06 -6.05
N ASP A 102 0.99 -6.78 -5.70
CA ASP A 102 0.35 -5.67 -6.42
C ASP A 102 0.77 -5.65 -7.90
N MET A 103 2.06 -5.86 -8.19
CA MET A 103 2.58 -5.92 -9.55
C MET A 103 1.97 -7.10 -10.34
N LEU A 104 1.93 -8.30 -9.75
CA LEU A 104 1.36 -9.48 -10.40
C LEU A 104 -0.14 -9.34 -10.65
N PHE A 105 -0.89 -8.77 -9.71
CA PHE A 105 -2.32 -8.52 -9.89
C PHE A 105 -2.59 -7.45 -10.96
N ALA A 106 -1.73 -6.44 -11.07
CA ALA A 106 -1.81 -5.46 -12.15
C ALA A 106 -1.56 -6.12 -13.52
N ILE A 107 -0.52 -6.95 -13.65
CA ILE A 107 -0.23 -7.71 -14.87
C ILE A 107 -1.39 -8.64 -15.23
N LYS A 108 -1.94 -9.37 -14.24
CA LYS A 108 -3.12 -10.22 -14.42
C LYS A 108 -4.31 -9.43 -14.97
N ALA A 109 -4.61 -8.27 -14.39
CA ALA A 109 -5.72 -7.43 -14.81
C ALA A 109 -5.55 -6.92 -16.26
N ASP A 110 -4.33 -6.59 -16.67
CA ASP A 110 -4.04 -6.19 -18.04
C ASP A 110 -4.25 -7.34 -19.04
N ILE A 111 -3.83 -8.56 -18.68
CA ILE A 111 -4.01 -9.76 -19.51
C ILE A 111 -5.50 -10.12 -19.60
N GLU A 112 -6.24 -10.03 -18.49
CA GLU A 112 -7.70 -10.17 -18.49
C GLU A 112 -8.40 -9.10 -19.33
N GLY A 113 -7.80 -7.91 -19.42
CA GLY A 113 -8.23 -6.82 -20.30
C GLY A 113 -7.85 -7.00 -21.78
N GLY A 114 -7.16 -8.09 -22.14
CA GLY A 114 -6.80 -8.43 -23.52
C GLY A 114 -5.42 -7.94 -23.97
N SER A 115 -4.60 -7.40 -23.06
CA SER A 115 -3.20 -7.08 -23.36
C SER A 115 -2.35 -8.35 -23.46
N THR A 116 -1.32 -8.33 -24.29
CA THR A 116 -0.36 -9.44 -24.36
C THR A 116 0.53 -9.47 -23.12
N LEU A 117 1.04 -10.64 -22.76
CA LEU A 117 1.94 -10.79 -21.61
C LEU A 117 3.18 -9.88 -21.73
N ARG A 118 3.73 -9.77 -22.95
CA ARG A 118 4.85 -8.87 -23.27
C ARG A 118 4.51 -7.41 -22.94
N GLU A 119 3.36 -6.92 -23.37
CA GLU A 119 2.93 -5.54 -23.12
C GLU A 119 2.70 -5.27 -21.64
N SER A 120 2.11 -6.23 -20.92
CA SER A 120 1.89 -6.11 -19.47
C SER A 120 3.20 -6.11 -18.68
N LEU A 121 4.19 -6.94 -19.06
CA LEU A 121 5.51 -6.97 -18.43
C LEU A 121 6.32 -5.70 -18.72
N ALA A 122 6.23 -5.17 -19.94
CA ALA A 122 6.93 -3.95 -20.36
C ALA A 122 6.51 -2.70 -19.56
N LYS A 123 5.37 -2.72 -18.87
CA LYS A 123 4.95 -1.65 -17.94
C LYS A 123 5.81 -1.60 -16.68
N PHE A 124 6.63 -2.62 -16.41
CA PHE A 124 7.49 -2.72 -15.23
C PHE A 124 8.99 -2.87 -15.61
N PRO A 125 9.60 -1.86 -16.26
CA PRO A 125 10.97 -1.93 -16.77
C PRO A 125 12.04 -2.02 -15.67
N GLU A 126 11.73 -1.65 -14.43
CA GLU A 126 12.64 -1.79 -13.29
C GLU A 126 12.87 -3.26 -12.89
N HIS A 127 12.02 -4.17 -13.36
CA HIS A 127 11.98 -5.58 -12.95
C HIS A 127 12.10 -6.54 -14.12
N PHE A 128 11.52 -6.19 -15.26
CA PHE A 128 11.63 -6.95 -16.50
C PHE A 128 12.37 -6.10 -17.53
N ASP A 129 13.59 -6.52 -17.87
CA ASP A 129 14.35 -5.84 -18.91
C ASP A 129 13.75 -6.12 -20.30
N GLU A 130 14.21 -5.36 -21.29
CA GLU A 130 13.75 -5.49 -22.66
C GLU A 130 14.03 -6.88 -23.23
N LEU A 131 15.17 -7.48 -22.85
CA LEU A 131 15.52 -8.84 -23.25
C LEU A 131 14.50 -9.85 -22.71
N PHE A 132 14.11 -9.75 -21.45
CA PHE A 132 13.09 -10.61 -20.84
C PHE A 132 11.75 -10.47 -21.55
N CYS A 133 11.32 -9.24 -21.85
CA CYS A 133 10.07 -9.01 -22.56
C CYS A 133 10.09 -9.59 -23.98
N ASN A 134 11.24 -9.50 -24.68
CA ASN A 134 11.38 -10.02 -26.04
C ASN A 134 11.43 -11.57 -26.11
N LEU A 135 11.76 -12.25 -25.01
CA LEU A 135 11.74 -13.71 -24.93
C LEU A 135 10.32 -14.28 -24.72
N VAL A 136 9.34 -13.42 -24.46
CA VAL A 136 7.95 -13.80 -24.25
C VAL A 136 7.16 -13.52 -25.53
N HIS A 137 6.69 -14.59 -26.19
CA HIS A 137 5.83 -14.50 -27.38
C HIS A 137 4.36 -14.64 -27.04
#